data_AF-A0A832H5K2-F1
#
_entry.id   AF-A0A832H5K2-F1
#
_cell.length_a   1.000
_cell.length_b   1.000
_cell.length_c   1.000
_cell.angle_alpha   90.00
_cell.angle_beta   90.00
_cell.angle_gamma   90.00
#
_symmetry.space_group_name_H-M   'P 1'
#
loop_
_entity.id
_entity.type
_entity.pdbx_description
1 polymer ?
#
loop_
_entity_poly.entity_id
_entity_poly.type
_entity_poly.pdbx_seq_one_letter_code
_entity_poly.pdbx_strand_id
1 'polypeptide(L)'
;MKPENIPGFLISSLVFSCITLLLGTSGYQLLSNSFHTLRISLQSSERLPTQGQIHNFRVRAETDAMSGVAHYYCQFSYMYVVEGIQYYFTFWQGHFTSRDQAEAEAQAKYSANHKIQIFYNPKKPGEATLTSGFNEGNLATCLIMFLTGILFFFGSVLAFRWVVAWFVLGEPPVSGCYDPDIFFQRKWVQVPCNTF
;
A
#
# COMPACT_ATOMS: atom_id res chain seq x y z
N MET A 1 -36.37 -14.64 26.89
CA MET A 1 -36.37 -13.38 26.10
C MET A 1 -37.81 -13.00 25.79
N LYS A 2 -38.19 -11.75 26.05
CA LYS A 2 -39.48 -11.21 25.58
C LYS A 2 -39.39 -10.97 24.06
N PRO A 3 -40.43 -11.32 23.27
CA PRO A 3 -40.41 -11.26 21.81
C PRO A 3 -40.23 -9.85 21.22
N GLU A 4 -40.38 -8.82 22.04
CA GLU A 4 -40.31 -7.40 21.68
C GLU A 4 -38.88 -6.86 21.48
N ASN A 5 -37.82 -7.60 21.87
CA ASN A 5 -36.42 -7.13 21.78
C ASN A 5 -35.57 -7.79 20.67
N ILE A 6 -36.16 -8.65 19.84
CA ILE A 6 -35.45 -9.41 18.81
C ILE A 6 -34.85 -8.53 17.67
N PRO A 7 -35.52 -7.46 17.16
CA PRO A 7 -35.00 -6.75 15.99
C PRO A 7 -33.76 -5.91 16.28
N GLY A 8 -33.66 -5.29 17.46
CA GLY A 8 -32.49 -4.48 17.83
C GLY A 8 -31.20 -5.30 17.96
N PHE A 9 -31.33 -6.54 18.46
CA PHE A 9 -30.20 -7.46 18.66
C PHE A 9 -29.64 -7.99 17.33
N LEU A 10 -30.50 -8.34 16.37
CA LEU A 10 -30.04 -8.84 15.08
C LEU A 10 -29.33 -7.74 14.28
N ILE A 11 -29.81 -6.49 14.36
CA ILE A 11 -29.21 -5.35 13.68
C ILE A 11 -27.82 -5.06 14.23
N SER A 12 -27.64 -5.00 15.56
CA SER A 12 -26.33 -4.70 16.16
C SER A 12 -25.28 -5.75 15.77
N SER A 13 -25.64 -7.03 15.81
CA SER A 13 -24.71 -8.10 15.49
C SER A 13 -24.31 -8.13 14.01
N LEU A 14 -25.26 -7.82 13.12
CA LEU A 14 -25.00 -7.70 11.69
C LEU A 14 -24.04 -6.53 11.40
N VAL A 15 -24.25 -5.38 12.07
CA VAL A 15 -23.36 -4.22 11.95
C VAL A 15 -21.94 -4.55 12.43
N PHE A 16 -21.79 -5.20 13.59
CA PHE A 16 -20.48 -5.63 14.10
C PHE A 16 -19.78 -6.61 13.15
N SER A 17 -20.52 -7.55 12.58
CA SER A 17 -20.00 -8.49 11.58
C SER A 17 -19.53 -7.77 10.31
N CYS A 18 -20.29 -6.78 9.82
CA CYS A 18 -19.87 -5.97 8.69
C CYS A 18 -18.59 -5.17 8.98
N ILE A 19 -18.48 -4.55 10.16
CA ILE A 19 -17.29 -3.78 10.55
C ILE A 19 -16.06 -4.68 10.62
N THR A 20 -16.15 -5.86 11.24
CA THR A 20 -15.03 -6.80 11.33
C THR A 20 -14.57 -7.28 9.95
N LEU A 21 -15.49 -7.55 9.02
CA LEU A 21 -15.15 -7.90 7.63
C LEU A 21 -14.46 -6.74 6.89
N LEU A 22 -14.94 -5.50 7.03
CA LEU A 22 -14.29 -4.33 6.42
C LEU A 22 -12.87 -4.10 6.96
N LEU A 23 -12.66 -4.29 8.26
CA LEU A 23 -11.33 -4.21 8.88
C LEU A 23 -10.41 -5.35 8.40
N GLY A 24 -10.93 -6.57 8.29
CA GLY A 24 -10.16 -7.71 7.81
C GLY A 24 -9.73 -7.57 6.34
N THR A 25 -10.67 -7.15 5.48
CA THR A 25 -10.38 -6.94 4.04
C THR A 25 -9.39 -5.79 3.80
N SER A 26 -9.55 -4.66 4.51
CA SER A 26 -8.59 -3.55 4.44
C SER A 26 -7.21 -3.95 4.97
N GLY A 27 -7.14 -4.67 6.09
CA GLY A 27 -5.88 -5.22 6.61
C GLY A 27 -5.17 -6.14 5.60
N TYR A 28 -5.91 -7.04 4.97
CA TYR A 28 -5.38 -7.92 3.91
C TYR A 28 -4.85 -7.13 2.71
N GLN A 29 -5.59 -6.11 2.25
CA GLN A 29 -5.16 -5.28 1.12
C GLN A 29 -3.85 -4.52 1.43
N LEU A 30 -3.72 -3.97 2.65
CA LEU A 30 -2.50 -3.31 3.09
C LEU A 30 -1.30 -4.27 3.06
N LEU A 31 -1.46 -5.47 3.61
CA LEU A 31 -0.41 -6.48 3.60
C LEU A 31 0.00 -6.88 2.17
N SER A 32 -0.99 -7.11 1.30
CA SER A 32 -0.75 -7.47 -0.11
C SER A 32 0.06 -6.39 -0.84
N ASN A 33 -0.32 -5.12 -0.66
CA ASN A 33 0.39 -3.98 -1.26
C ASN A 33 1.82 -3.85 -0.71
N SER A 34 2.03 -4.07 0.59
CA SER A 34 3.37 -4.10 1.20
C SER A 34 4.23 -5.21 0.59
N PHE A 35 3.71 -6.43 0.44
CA PHE A 35 4.46 -7.53 -0.18
C PHE A 35 4.79 -7.27 -1.65
N HIS A 36 3.85 -6.70 -2.41
CA HIS A 36 4.09 -6.31 -3.79
C HIS A 36 5.23 -5.29 -3.90
N THR A 37 5.22 -4.27 -3.03
CA THR A 37 6.26 -3.25 -2.98
C THR A 37 7.62 -3.85 -2.58
N LEU A 38 7.66 -4.69 -1.56
CA LEU A 38 8.86 -5.42 -1.16
C LEU A 38 9.43 -6.26 -2.31
N ARG A 39 8.57 -6.94 -3.07
CA ARG A 39 8.98 -7.74 -4.22
C ARG A 39 9.61 -6.88 -5.32
N ILE A 40 9.00 -5.75 -5.65
CA ILE A 40 9.56 -4.80 -6.63
C ILE A 40 10.90 -4.26 -6.13
N SER A 41 11.00 -3.93 -4.84
CA SER A 41 12.23 -3.42 -4.25
C SER A 41 13.36 -4.46 -4.17
N LEU A 42 13.03 -5.74 -3.94
CA LEU A 42 14.00 -6.83 -4.02
C LEU A 42 14.45 -7.08 -5.46
N GLN A 43 13.53 -6.97 -6.43
CA GLN A 43 13.90 -7.04 -7.85
C GLN A 43 14.72 -5.82 -8.30
N SER A 44 14.54 -4.66 -7.65
CA SER A 44 15.31 -3.46 -7.96
C SER A 44 16.71 -3.45 -7.36
N SER A 45 17.01 -4.30 -6.37
CA SER A 45 18.36 -4.41 -5.78
C SER A 45 19.34 -5.17 -6.68
N GLU A 46 18.87 -6.04 -7.56
CA GLU A 46 19.70 -6.71 -8.58
C GLU A 46 20.04 -5.80 -9.77
N ARG A 47 19.54 -4.56 -9.80
CA ARG A 47 19.73 -3.66 -10.94
C ARG A 47 21.14 -3.08 -10.96
N LEU A 48 21.78 -3.15 -12.12
CA LEU A 48 23.12 -2.62 -12.32
C LEU A 48 23.07 -1.15 -12.76
N PRO A 49 23.98 -0.29 -12.25
CA PRO A 49 24.06 1.09 -12.67
C PRO A 49 24.60 1.19 -14.11
N THR A 50 24.00 2.06 -14.91
CA THR A 50 24.51 2.50 -16.21
C THR A 50 24.28 4.00 -16.39
N GLN A 51 25.01 4.63 -17.31
CA GLN A 51 24.77 6.02 -17.67
C GLN A 51 23.79 6.09 -18.84
N GLY A 52 22.74 6.90 -18.67
CA GLY A 52 21.92 7.33 -19.79
C GLY A 52 22.02 8.81 -20.04
N GLN A 53 21.46 9.23 -21.16
CA GLN A 53 21.44 10.62 -21.58
C GLN A 53 20.01 11.04 -21.85
N ILE A 54 19.63 12.18 -21.26
CA ILE A 54 18.37 12.83 -21.59
C ILE A 54 18.55 13.54 -22.93
N HIS A 55 17.73 13.16 -23.90
CA HIS A 55 17.78 13.75 -25.24
C HIS A 55 16.65 14.76 -25.48
N ASN A 56 15.54 14.63 -24.75
CA ASN A 56 14.38 15.49 -24.93
C ASN A 56 13.56 15.60 -23.65
N PHE A 57 12.92 16.74 -23.45
CA PHE A 57 11.89 16.90 -22.45
C PHE A 57 10.69 17.63 -23.07
N ARG A 58 9.49 17.36 -22.53
CA ARG A 58 8.26 18.02 -22.94
C ARG A 58 7.40 18.27 -21.71
N VAL A 59 6.77 19.43 -21.62
CA VAL A 59 5.73 19.67 -20.61
C VAL A 59 4.37 19.26 -21.15
N ARG A 60 3.63 18.46 -20.39
CA ARG A 60 2.22 18.16 -20.65
C ARG A 60 1.34 18.83 -19.61
N ALA A 61 0.17 19.24 -20.04
CA ALA A 61 -0.92 19.63 -19.17
C ALA A 61 -1.92 18.48 -19.07
N GLU A 62 -2.39 18.23 -17.86
CA GLU A 62 -3.52 17.35 -17.57
C GLU A 62 -4.51 18.17 -16.76
N THR A 63 -5.74 18.28 -17.27
CA THR A 63 -6.81 19.02 -16.59
C THR A 63 -7.59 18.04 -15.75
N ASP A 64 -7.67 18.31 -14.45
CA ASP A 64 -8.52 17.55 -13.55
C ASP A 64 -9.99 17.76 -13.95
N ALA A 65 -10.67 16.67 -14.30
CA ALA A 65 -12.05 16.69 -14.76
C ALA A 65 -13.04 17.20 -13.70
N MET A 66 -12.69 17.15 -12.41
CA MET A 66 -13.56 17.59 -11.32
C MET A 66 -13.33 19.06 -10.95
N SER A 67 -12.07 19.50 -10.87
CA SER A 67 -11.73 20.86 -10.45
C SER A 67 -11.60 21.85 -11.60
N GLY A 68 -11.40 21.36 -12.84
CA GLY A 68 -11.09 22.19 -14.01
C GLY A 68 -9.69 22.82 -13.96
N VAL A 69 -8.87 22.48 -12.95
CA VAL A 69 -7.53 23.02 -12.79
C VAL A 69 -6.55 22.24 -13.68
N ALA A 70 -5.73 22.97 -14.43
CA ALA A 70 -4.66 22.38 -15.23
C ALA A 70 -3.43 22.12 -14.35
N HIS A 71 -2.98 20.87 -14.35
CA HIS A 71 -1.73 20.45 -13.74
C HIS A 71 -0.69 20.15 -14.81
N TYR A 72 0.53 20.61 -14.59
CA TYR A 72 1.61 20.48 -15.55
C TYR A 72 2.65 19.48 -15.04
N TYR A 73 3.10 18.61 -15.95
CA TYR A 73 4.07 17.55 -15.69
C TYR A 73 5.19 17.58 -16.72
N CYS A 74 6.41 17.32 -16.28
CA CYS A 74 7.56 17.23 -17.17
C CYS A 74 7.76 15.77 -17.60
N GLN A 75 7.69 15.54 -18.90
CA GLN A 75 7.97 14.27 -19.57
C GLN A 75 9.41 14.28 -20.06
N PHE A 76 10.27 13.40 -19.54
CA PHE A 76 11.67 13.30 -19.94
C PHE A 76 11.89 12.02 -20.73
N SER A 77 12.52 12.15 -21.90
CA SER A 77 12.92 11.02 -22.74
C SER A 77 14.43 10.82 -22.66
N TYR A 78 14.83 9.62 -22.27
CA TYR A 78 16.23 9.26 -22.10
C TYR A 78 16.56 7.98 -22.85
N MET A 79 17.83 7.86 -23.18
CA MET A 79 18.40 6.69 -23.83
C MET A 79 19.57 6.16 -23.00
N TYR A 80 19.73 4.84 -22.94
CA TYR A 80 20.93 4.20 -22.41
C TYR A 80 21.33 3.02 -23.30
N VAL A 81 22.58 2.59 -23.14
CA VAL A 81 23.17 1.51 -23.94
C VAL A 81 23.62 0.39 -23.00
N VAL A 82 23.20 -0.84 -23.31
CA VAL A 82 23.66 -2.06 -22.63
C VAL A 82 24.13 -3.02 -23.71
N GLU A 83 25.40 -3.45 -23.64
CA GLU A 83 25.99 -4.40 -24.60
C GLU A 83 25.84 -3.97 -26.08
N GLY A 84 25.87 -2.66 -26.35
CA GLY A 84 25.71 -2.10 -27.70
C GLY A 84 24.26 -1.94 -28.17
N ILE A 85 23.27 -2.39 -27.38
CA ILE A 85 21.84 -2.22 -27.67
C ILE A 85 21.34 -0.93 -27.04
N GLN A 86 20.67 -0.09 -27.83
CA GLN A 86 20.09 1.17 -27.38
C GLN A 86 18.66 0.96 -26.89
N TYR A 87 18.37 1.51 -25.71
CA TYR A 87 17.06 1.47 -25.09
C TYR A 87 16.53 2.88 -24.87
N TYR A 88 15.26 3.11 -25.21
CA TYR A 88 14.60 4.41 -25.07
C TYR A 88 13.47 4.31 -24.05
N PHE A 89 13.45 5.27 -23.13
CA PHE A 89 12.46 5.33 -22.06
C PHE A 89 11.95 6.73 -21.85
N THR A 90 10.76 6.81 -21.28
CA THR A 90 10.12 8.06 -20.92
C THR A 90 9.59 7.99 -19.50
N PHE A 91 9.83 9.03 -18.72
CA PHE A 91 9.29 9.16 -17.37
C PHE A 91 8.67 10.54 -17.16
N TRP A 92 7.81 10.61 -16.15
CA TRP A 92 7.11 11.82 -15.75
C TRP A 92 7.62 12.27 -14.39
N GLN A 93 7.86 13.56 -14.22
CA GLN A 93 8.29 14.11 -12.95
C GLN A 93 7.70 15.50 -12.70
N GLY A 94 7.43 15.76 -11.41
CA GLY A 94 6.94 17.03 -10.92
C GLY A 94 5.42 17.16 -11.02
N HIS A 95 4.89 18.15 -10.33
CA HIS A 95 3.48 18.52 -10.36
C HIS A 95 3.43 20.03 -10.17
N PHE A 96 3.15 20.75 -11.26
CA PHE A 96 3.23 22.21 -11.29
C PHE A 96 1.88 22.82 -11.60
N THR A 97 1.65 24.02 -11.06
CA THR A 97 0.43 24.81 -11.31
C THR A 97 0.57 25.69 -12.55
N SER A 98 1.80 25.89 -13.04
CA SER A 98 2.11 26.67 -14.23
C SER A 98 3.05 25.90 -15.16
N ARG A 99 2.84 26.08 -16.47
CA ARG A 99 3.71 25.56 -17.51
C ARG A 99 5.12 26.14 -17.42
N ASP A 100 5.23 27.45 -17.21
CA ASP A 100 6.52 28.14 -17.18
C ASP A 100 7.37 27.66 -15.99
N GLN A 101 6.72 27.36 -14.87
CA GLN A 101 7.39 26.77 -13.71
C GLN A 101 7.91 25.36 -14.02
N ALA A 102 7.10 24.54 -14.70
CA ALA A 102 7.50 23.20 -15.13
C ALA A 102 8.68 23.25 -16.12
N GLU A 103 8.64 24.15 -17.09
CA GLU A 103 9.71 24.34 -18.08
C GLU A 103 11.00 24.85 -17.42
N ALA A 104 10.92 25.83 -16.52
CA ALA A 104 12.06 26.35 -15.79
C ALA A 104 12.72 25.28 -14.92
N GLU A 105 11.93 24.49 -14.18
CA GLU A 105 12.44 23.39 -13.36
C GLU A 105 13.09 22.29 -14.22
N ALA A 106 12.47 21.94 -15.35
CA ALA A 106 13.01 20.95 -16.27
C ALA A 106 14.35 21.39 -16.85
N GLN A 107 14.45 22.65 -17.29
CA GLN A 107 15.69 23.22 -17.82
C GLN A 107 16.79 23.33 -16.76
N ALA A 108 16.42 23.69 -15.52
CA ALA A 108 17.36 23.81 -14.41
C ALA A 108 17.93 22.44 -13.98
N LYS A 109 17.09 21.39 -13.92
CA LYS A 109 17.51 20.06 -13.47
C LYS A 109 18.14 19.21 -14.58
N TYR A 110 17.66 19.35 -15.81
CA TYR A 110 18.02 18.45 -16.91
C TYR A 110 18.29 19.27 -18.18
N SER A 111 19.49 19.84 -18.27
CA SER A 111 19.98 20.39 -19.52
C SER A 111 20.09 19.30 -20.61
N ALA A 112 20.00 19.69 -21.87
CA ALA A 112 20.20 18.75 -22.98
C ALA A 112 21.58 18.06 -22.84
N ASN A 113 21.61 16.73 -23.01
CA ASN A 113 22.78 15.86 -22.78
C ASN A 113 23.16 15.65 -21.31
N HIS A 114 22.29 15.98 -20.35
CA HIS A 114 22.53 15.64 -18.97
C HIS A 114 22.64 14.12 -18.80
N LYS A 115 23.74 13.68 -18.18
CA LYS A 115 23.96 12.28 -17.86
C LYS A 115 23.21 11.93 -16.60
N ILE A 116 22.30 10.98 -16.69
CA ILE A 116 21.55 10.46 -15.56
C ILE A 116 22.04 9.06 -15.21
N GLN A 117 22.07 8.76 -13.91
CA GLN A 117 22.30 7.40 -13.45
C GLN A 117 21.00 6.62 -13.57
N ILE A 118 21.09 5.46 -14.23
CA ILE A 118 19.96 4.57 -14.47
C ILE A 118 20.33 3.20 -13.93
N PHE A 119 19.34 2.49 -13.42
CA PHE A 119 19.50 1.13 -12.93
C PHE A 119 18.66 0.20 -13.79
N TYR A 120 19.32 -0.68 -14.54
CA TYR A 120 18.66 -1.62 -15.45
C TYR A 120 18.67 -3.04 -14.89
N ASN A 121 17.67 -3.84 -15.26
CA ASN A 121 17.61 -5.26 -14.92
C ASN A 121 18.52 -6.07 -15.88
N PRO A 122 19.60 -6.73 -15.41
CA PRO A 122 20.49 -7.49 -16.30
C PRO A 122 19.80 -8.68 -16.97
N LYS A 123 18.76 -9.26 -16.36
CA LYS A 123 17.97 -10.36 -16.95
C LYS A 123 17.00 -9.87 -18.01
N LYS A 124 16.63 -8.59 -17.98
CA LYS A 124 15.72 -7.91 -18.92
C LYS A 124 16.16 -6.46 -19.10
N PRO A 125 17.12 -6.18 -20.00
CA PRO A 125 17.71 -4.85 -20.09
C PRO A 125 16.73 -3.76 -20.49
N GLY A 126 15.58 -4.12 -21.10
CA GLY A 126 14.46 -3.23 -21.35
C GLY A 126 13.59 -2.91 -20.12
N GLU A 127 14.04 -3.18 -18.90
CA GLU A 127 13.40 -2.72 -17.67
C GLU A 127 14.42 -1.86 -16.90
N ALA A 128 14.21 -0.54 -16.91
CA ALA A 128 15.10 0.41 -16.25
C ALA A 128 14.35 1.40 -15.37
N THR A 129 14.98 1.77 -14.25
CA THR A 129 14.47 2.77 -13.31
C THR A 129 15.53 3.80 -12.98
N LEU A 130 15.10 5.04 -12.69
CA LEU A 130 15.98 6.14 -12.30
C LEU A 130 16.42 6.06 -10.84
N THR A 131 15.68 5.31 -10.04
CA THR A 131 16.01 5.03 -8.64
C THR A 131 16.32 3.55 -8.48
N SER A 132 17.41 3.24 -7.77
CA SER A 132 17.71 1.89 -7.29
C SER A 132 17.16 1.71 -5.89
N GLY A 133 16.48 0.60 -5.65
CA GLY A 133 16.18 0.15 -4.28
C GLY A 133 15.14 0.99 -3.53
N PHE A 134 15.25 0.93 -2.21
CA PHE A 134 14.35 1.60 -1.27
C PHE A 134 14.76 3.07 -1.09
N ASN A 135 13.91 4.01 -1.51
CA ASN A 135 13.97 5.36 -0.93
C ASN A 135 13.61 5.23 0.56
N GLU A 136 14.37 5.88 1.45
CA GLU A 136 14.14 5.81 2.91
C GLU A 136 12.69 6.11 3.30
N GLY A 137 12.06 7.09 2.63
CA GLY A 137 10.63 7.40 2.80
C GLY A 137 9.71 6.25 2.39
N ASN A 138 10.01 5.55 1.30
CA ASN A 138 9.20 4.42 0.83
C ASN A 138 9.31 3.21 1.76
N LEU A 139 10.48 2.99 2.36
CA LEU A 139 10.68 1.90 3.33
C LEU A 139 9.86 2.14 4.60
N ALA A 140 9.92 3.36 5.16
CA ALA A 140 9.15 3.72 6.34
C ALA A 140 7.64 3.60 6.08
N THR A 141 7.15 4.13 4.96
CA THR A 141 5.73 3.99 4.57
C THR A 141 5.34 2.52 4.40
N CYS A 142 6.19 1.70 3.76
CA CYS A 142 5.91 0.28 3.57
C CYS A 142 5.83 -0.48 4.92
N LEU A 143 6.72 -0.17 5.87
CA LEU A 143 6.70 -0.75 7.22
C LEU A 143 5.46 -0.34 8.00
N ILE A 144 5.07 0.95 7.96
CA ILE A 144 3.86 1.43 8.63
C ILE A 144 2.63 0.74 8.05
N MET A 145 2.51 0.64 6.73
CA MET A 145 1.40 -0.05 6.07
C MET A 145 1.35 -1.53 6.44
N PHE A 146 2.50 -2.19 6.53
CA PHE A 146 2.59 -3.58 6.93
C PHE A 146 2.14 -3.79 8.38
N LEU A 147 2.67 -3.01 9.33
CA LEU A 147 2.30 -3.11 10.75
C LEU A 147 0.82 -2.77 10.98
N THR A 148 0.30 -1.75 10.30
CA THR A 148 -1.12 -1.40 10.35
C THR A 148 -1.98 -2.52 9.77
N GLY A 149 -1.53 -3.13 8.67
CA GLY A 149 -2.18 -4.27 8.05
C GLY A 149 -2.26 -5.49 8.98
N ILE A 150 -1.17 -5.81 9.68
CA ILE A 150 -1.13 -6.86 10.73
C ILE A 150 -2.16 -6.55 11.82
N LEU A 151 -2.11 -5.34 12.37
CA LEU A 151 -3.00 -4.93 13.46
C LEU A 151 -4.47 -5.09 13.06
N PHE A 152 -4.85 -4.63 11.86
CA PHE A 152 -6.23 -4.68 11.39
C PHE A 152 -6.67 -6.10 11.08
N PHE A 153 -5.80 -6.89 10.43
CA PHE A 153 -6.12 -8.27 10.08
C PHE A 153 -6.28 -9.14 11.33
N PHE A 154 -5.28 -9.20 12.21
CA PHE A 154 -5.36 -9.99 13.43
C PHE A 154 -6.41 -9.46 14.42
N GLY A 155 -6.55 -8.14 14.52
CA GLY A 155 -7.62 -7.52 15.30
C GLY A 155 -9.01 -7.96 14.82
N SER A 156 -9.22 -8.00 13.50
CA SER A 156 -10.48 -8.48 12.92
C SER A 156 -10.74 -9.96 13.20
N VAL A 157 -9.71 -10.82 13.15
CA VAL A 157 -9.83 -12.26 13.44
C VAL A 157 -10.19 -12.50 14.90
N LEU A 158 -9.53 -11.78 15.82
CA LEU A 158 -9.82 -11.87 17.25
C LEU A 158 -11.24 -11.37 17.55
N ALA A 159 -11.63 -10.22 16.99
CA ALA A 159 -12.98 -9.67 17.14
C ALA A 159 -14.04 -10.61 16.56
N PHE A 160 -13.78 -11.18 15.38
CA PHE A 160 -14.68 -12.15 14.75
C PHE A 160 -14.85 -13.40 15.61
N ARG A 161 -13.78 -13.90 16.22
CA ARG A 161 -13.87 -14.99 17.21
C ARG A 161 -14.83 -14.64 18.34
N TRP A 162 -14.73 -13.44 18.91
CA TRP A 162 -15.65 -12.98 19.95
C TRP A 162 -17.11 -12.88 19.47
N VAL A 163 -17.35 -12.40 18.25
CA VAL A 163 -18.70 -12.34 17.67
C VAL A 163 -19.29 -13.74 17.52
N VAL A 164 -18.52 -14.69 16.96
CA VAL A 164 -18.95 -16.09 16.81
C VAL A 164 -19.20 -16.74 18.17
N ALA A 165 -18.32 -16.50 19.15
CA ALA A 165 -18.50 -17.01 20.50
C ALA A 165 -19.82 -16.55 21.09
N TRP A 166 -20.14 -15.27 20.94
CA TRP A 166 -21.36 -14.72 21.47
C TRP A 166 -22.61 -15.33 20.81
N PHE A 167 -22.56 -15.60 19.50
CA PHE A 167 -23.65 -16.30 18.80
C PHE A 167 -23.80 -17.78 19.21
N VAL A 168 -22.70 -18.50 19.41
CA VAL A 168 -22.71 -19.95 19.67
C VAL A 168 -22.91 -20.25 21.16
N LEU A 169 -22.29 -19.47 22.03
CA LEU A 169 -22.20 -19.69 23.48
C LEU A 169 -23.14 -18.80 24.29
N GLY A 170 -23.67 -17.73 23.69
CA GLY A 170 -24.41 -16.70 24.40
C GLY A 170 -23.51 -15.75 25.20
N GLU A 171 -24.10 -14.96 26.09
CA GLU A 171 -23.38 -13.97 26.90
C GLU A 171 -22.34 -14.64 27.83
N PRO A 172 -21.14 -14.05 27.98
CA PRO A 172 -20.18 -14.53 28.96
C PRO A 172 -20.69 -14.30 30.39
N PRO A 173 -20.23 -15.09 31.37
CA PRO A 173 -20.57 -14.86 32.76
C PRO A 173 -20.14 -13.47 33.23
N VAL A 174 -20.97 -12.82 34.05
CA VAL A 174 -20.76 -11.44 34.55
C VAL A 174 -19.57 -11.27 35.50
N SER A 175 -19.01 -12.36 36.04
CA SER A 175 -17.89 -12.32 36.99
C SER A 175 -16.75 -13.25 36.57
N GLY A 176 -15.57 -12.66 36.38
CA GLY A 176 -14.34 -13.36 36.00
C GLY A 176 -13.88 -13.05 34.57
N CYS A 177 -12.67 -13.48 34.24
CA CYS A 177 -12.12 -13.37 32.89
C CYS A 177 -12.33 -14.71 32.17
N TYR A 178 -12.99 -14.66 31.00
CA TYR A 178 -13.28 -15.85 30.21
C TYR A 178 -12.74 -15.70 28.80
N ASP A 179 -12.17 -16.78 28.29
CA ASP A 179 -11.82 -16.92 26.89
C ASP A 179 -12.83 -17.84 26.19
N PRO A 180 -13.34 -17.47 24.99
CA PRO A 180 -14.26 -18.34 24.29
C PRO A 180 -13.53 -19.51 23.62
N ASP A 181 -13.76 -20.71 24.13
CA ASP A 181 -13.34 -21.96 23.47
C ASP A 181 -14.46 -22.45 22.54
N ILE A 182 -14.47 -21.89 21.33
CA ILE A 182 -15.47 -22.21 20.30
C ILE A 182 -15.16 -23.55 19.62
N PHE A 183 -13.89 -23.88 19.47
CA PHE A 183 -13.44 -24.97 18.59
C PHE A 183 -13.38 -26.32 19.29
N PHE A 184 -13.06 -26.37 20.58
CA PHE A 184 -12.92 -27.64 21.30
C PHE A 184 -14.12 -27.91 22.20
N GLN A 185 -14.36 -27.05 23.19
CA GLN A 185 -15.34 -27.34 24.24
C GLN A 185 -16.69 -26.65 24.07
N ARG A 186 -16.80 -25.68 23.14
CA ARG A 186 -17.98 -24.83 22.95
C ARG A 186 -18.51 -24.29 24.28
N LYS A 187 -17.62 -23.68 25.07
CA LYS A 187 -17.97 -23.05 26.34
C LYS A 187 -17.01 -21.90 26.69
N TRP A 188 -17.44 -21.05 27.62
CA TRP A 188 -16.58 -20.04 28.23
C TRP A 188 -15.59 -20.72 29.18
N VAL A 189 -14.29 -20.55 28.93
CA VAL A 189 -13.21 -21.11 29.77
C VAL A 189 -12.67 -20.01 30.65
N GLN A 190 -12.69 -20.21 31.96
CA GLN A 190 -12.15 -19.24 32.90
C GLN A 190 -10.62 -19.20 32.75
N VAL A 191 -10.08 -18.00 32.55
CA VAL A 191 -8.64 -17.76 32.39
C VAL A 191 -8.15 -16.77 33.44
N PRO A 192 -6.87 -16.81 33.82
CA PRO A 192 -6.30 -15.82 34.72
C PRO A 192 -6.46 -14.40 34.12
N CYS A 193 -6.89 -13.43 34.94
CA CYS A 193 -7.15 -12.07 34.44
C CYS A 193 -5.90 -11.28 34.02
N ASN A 194 -4.71 -11.84 34.21
CA ASN A 194 -3.42 -11.27 33.81
C ASN A 194 -2.92 -11.79 32.44
N THR A 195 -3.75 -12.52 31.69
CA THR A 195 -3.32 -13.23 30.46
C THR A 195 -3.59 -12.44 29.16
N PHE A 196 -4.08 -11.21 29.23
CA PHE A 196 -4.45 -10.39 28.07
C PHE A 196 -3.71 -9.06 28.04
#